data_AF-A0A4Q2RKI8-F1
#
_entry.id   AF-A0A4Q2RKI8-F1
#
_cell.length_a   1.000
_cell.length_b   1.000
_cell.length_c   1.000
_cell.angle_alpha   90.00
_cell.angle_beta   90.00
_cell.angle_gamma   90.00
#
_symmetry.space_group_name_H-M   'P 1'
#
loop_
_entity.id
_entity.type
_entity.pdbx_description
1 polymer ?
#
loop_
_entity_poly.entity_id
_entity_poly.type
_entity_poly.pdbx_seq_one_letter_code
_entity_poly.pdbx_strand_id
1 'polypeptide(L)'
;MSASRPAYELTHGPTCPPATEAPWSEGQNNRAQSALATSVVSSLHRSEKWAQWQQAEPRLVGFDNLEEALEGWRRRDNRCYQVVAGLTALGSRRGGDDDDAALAVAVLLEDGVNRVATTLTDVWETDDVNTTVWEEVKAAEPQLGSQAARYLLQRARQRLSRPAAGMVARVNTTSLDARAGIQDAPSEAGPDRDLLMAVPAVEDPVEDLTDLLTWATGVGVIGSEDVDLLLELLAEENGGLAREEAQRLVGERHGVAMRTIRRRRDRAAARLRDAAPRYLAEIA
;
A
#
# COMPACT_ATOMS: atom_id res chain seq x y z
N MET A 1 15.42 76.72 32.86
CA MET A 1 16.33 76.42 31.73
C MET A 1 16.33 74.91 31.56
N SER A 2 15.67 74.43 30.51
CA SER A 2 15.58 73.03 30.12
C SER A 2 16.86 72.56 29.44
N ALA A 3 17.26 71.32 29.67
CA ALA A 3 18.13 70.57 28.77
C ALA A 3 17.66 69.12 28.73
N SER A 4 17.32 68.70 27.51
CA SER A 4 16.71 67.42 27.14
C SER A 4 17.75 66.35 26.81
N ARG A 5 17.24 65.10 26.77
CA ARG A 5 17.67 63.88 26.02
C ARG A 5 18.42 62.80 26.83
N PRO A 6 18.33 61.52 26.40
CA PRO A 6 17.16 60.82 25.85
C PRO A 6 16.97 59.41 26.46
N ALA A 7 15.77 58.86 26.27
CA ALA A 7 15.40 57.48 26.60
C ALA A 7 16.16 56.48 25.70
N TYR A 8 16.61 55.39 26.31
CA TYR A 8 17.15 54.21 25.62
C TYR A 8 15.97 53.36 25.11
N GLU A 9 15.83 53.26 23.80
CA GLU A 9 14.94 52.30 23.14
C GLU A 9 15.59 50.91 23.16
N LEU A 10 14.91 49.96 23.81
CA LEU A 10 15.21 48.53 23.69
C LEU A 10 14.70 48.04 22.33
N THR A 11 15.63 47.80 21.40
CA THR A 11 15.34 47.21 20.10
C THR A 11 15.03 45.72 20.29
N HIS A 12 13.75 45.36 20.42
CA HIS A 12 13.30 43.99 20.20
C HIS A 12 13.32 43.72 18.69
N GLY A 13 14.23 42.85 18.25
CA GLY A 13 14.26 42.34 16.88
C GLY A 13 12.93 41.64 16.53
N PRO A 14 12.57 41.58 15.24
CA PRO A 14 11.31 40.98 14.83
C PRO A 14 11.31 39.49 15.16
N THR A 15 10.48 39.10 16.12
CA THR A 15 10.11 37.71 16.37
C THR A 15 9.48 37.18 15.08
N CYS A 16 10.21 36.29 14.40
CA CYS A 16 9.69 35.53 13.27
C CYS A 16 8.48 34.72 13.80
N PRO A 17 7.26 34.91 13.26
CA PRO A 17 6.15 34.05 13.63
C PRO A 17 6.49 32.61 13.22
N PRO A 18 6.13 31.60 14.03
CA PRO A 18 6.35 30.21 13.67
C PRO A 18 5.67 29.94 12.33
N ALA A 19 6.40 29.29 11.43
CA ALA A 19 5.88 28.84 10.15
C ALA A 19 4.62 28.02 10.41
N THR A 20 3.48 28.55 9.96
CA THR A 20 2.22 27.81 9.88
C THR A 20 2.48 26.63 8.95
N GLU A 21 2.70 25.44 9.53
CA GLU A 21 2.62 24.19 8.78
C GLU A 21 1.24 24.12 8.14
N ALA A 22 1.26 23.98 6.84
CA ALA A 22 0.18 24.36 5.98
C ALA A 22 -0.63 23.07 5.68
N PRO A 23 -1.92 22.95 6.06
CA PRO A 23 -2.72 21.72 5.92
C PRO A 23 -3.23 21.47 4.47
N TRP A 24 -2.46 21.85 3.44
CA TRP A 24 -2.99 22.12 2.09
C TRP A 24 -2.92 20.95 1.08
N SER A 25 -2.23 19.86 1.37
CA SER A 25 -2.08 18.75 0.41
C SER A 25 -3.25 17.76 0.47
N GLU A 26 -3.62 17.31 1.67
CA GLU A 26 -4.58 16.22 1.86
C GLU A 26 -6.00 16.59 1.36
N GLY A 27 -6.46 17.80 1.64
CA GLY A 27 -7.77 18.29 1.20
C GLY A 27 -7.86 18.65 -0.29
N GLN A 28 -6.73 18.79 -0.97
CA GLN A 28 -6.66 19.12 -2.40
C GLN A 28 -6.63 17.84 -3.25
N ASN A 29 -5.89 16.84 -2.80
CA ASN A 29 -5.83 15.51 -3.41
C ASN A 29 -7.18 14.80 -3.34
N ASN A 30 -7.84 14.86 -2.18
CA ASN A 30 -9.17 14.25 -2.00
C ASN A 30 -10.23 14.88 -2.93
N ARG A 31 -10.12 16.18 -3.24
CA ARG A 31 -11.00 16.87 -4.20
C ARG A 31 -10.72 16.49 -5.66
N ALA A 32 -9.45 16.37 -6.04
CA ALA A 32 -9.08 15.97 -7.40
C ALA A 32 -9.54 14.53 -7.70
N GLN A 33 -9.41 13.63 -6.72
CA GLN A 33 -9.83 12.24 -6.86
C GLN A 33 -11.36 12.07 -6.85
N SER A 34 -12.06 12.84 -6.01
CA SER A 34 -13.53 12.98 -6.10
C SER A 34 -14.00 13.51 -7.46
N ALA A 35 -13.25 14.42 -8.09
CA ALA A 35 -13.55 14.94 -9.42
C ALA A 35 -13.31 13.87 -10.51
N LEU A 36 -12.24 13.08 -10.40
CA LEU A 36 -11.96 11.94 -11.27
C LEU A 36 -13.09 10.89 -11.17
N ALA A 37 -13.50 10.51 -9.96
CA ALA A 37 -14.62 9.59 -9.74
C ALA A 37 -15.91 10.10 -10.42
N THR A 38 -16.25 11.37 -10.21
CA THR A 38 -17.43 12.00 -10.81
C THR A 38 -17.37 12.00 -12.34
N SER A 39 -16.19 12.29 -12.91
CA SER A 39 -15.97 12.32 -14.36
C SER A 39 -16.11 10.92 -14.99
N VAL A 40 -15.48 9.91 -14.39
CA VAL A 40 -15.53 8.51 -14.86
C VAL A 40 -16.97 8.00 -14.82
N VAL A 41 -17.66 8.18 -13.69
CA VAL A 41 -19.08 7.84 -13.54
C VAL A 41 -19.95 8.48 -14.63
N SER A 42 -19.77 9.80 -14.85
CA SER A 42 -20.54 10.53 -15.87
C SER A 42 -20.21 10.07 -17.30
N SER A 43 -18.98 9.61 -17.55
CA SER A 43 -18.58 9.04 -18.84
C SER A 43 -19.20 7.66 -19.07
N LEU A 44 -19.18 6.80 -18.06
CA LEU A 44 -19.75 5.45 -18.13
C LEU A 44 -21.27 5.48 -18.31
N HIS A 45 -21.95 6.39 -17.62
CA HIS A 45 -23.38 6.59 -17.80
C HIS A 45 -23.76 6.98 -19.23
N ARG A 46 -22.96 7.83 -19.88
CA ARG A 46 -23.23 8.29 -21.27
C ARG A 46 -22.87 7.24 -22.32
N SER A 47 -21.87 6.41 -22.04
CA SER A 47 -21.36 5.43 -23.00
C SER A 47 -22.04 4.06 -22.90
N GLU A 48 -22.83 3.83 -21.84
CA GLU A 48 -23.46 2.54 -21.53
C GLU A 48 -22.46 1.37 -21.43
N LYS A 49 -21.17 1.70 -21.19
CA LYS A 49 -20.08 0.72 -21.15
C LYS A 49 -20.27 -0.33 -20.07
N TRP A 50 -20.87 0.03 -18.94
CA TRP A 50 -21.14 -0.92 -17.86
C TRP A 50 -21.98 -2.11 -18.31
N ALA A 51 -23.06 -1.86 -19.08
CA ALA A 51 -23.92 -2.92 -19.60
C ALA A 51 -23.17 -3.83 -20.60
N GLN A 52 -22.24 -3.26 -21.38
CA GLN A 52 -21.38 -4.03 -22.28
C GLN A 52 -20.38 -4.89 -21.49
N TRP A 53 -19.79 -4.34 -20.44
CA TRP A 53 -18.88 -5.06 -19.56
C TRP A 53 -19.56 -6.22 -18.84
N GLN A 54 -20.80 -6.07 -18.39
CA GLN A 54 -21.56 -7.17 -17.78
C GLN A 54 -21.79 -8.35 -18.73
N GLN A 55 -21.91 -8.10 -20.03
CA GLN A 55 -22.03 -9.17 -21.04
C GLN A 55 -20.71 -9.92 -21.23
N ALA A 56 -19.59 -9.21 -21.14
CA ALA A 56 -18.26 -9.77 -21.34
C ALA A 56 -17.67 -10.41 -20.07
N GLU A 57 -17.98 -9.88 -18.89
CA GLU A 57 -17.41 -10.27 -17.61
C GLU A 57 -18.52 -10.61 -16.61
N PRO A 58 -18.81 -11.92 -16.40
CA PRO A 58 -19.86 -12.38 -15.50
C PRO A 58 -19.69 -11.93 -14.05
N ARG A 59 -18.47 -11.58 -13.61
CA ARG A 59 -18.22 -11.11 -12.23
C ARG A 59 -18.85 -9.75 -11.93
N LEU A 60 -19.21 -8.97 -12.96
CA LEU A 60 -19.92 -7.70 -12.80
C LEU A 60 -21.43 -7.88 -12.65
N VAL A 61 -21.95 -9.09 -12.84
CA VAL A 61 -23.37 -9.38 -12.68
C VAL A 61 -23.77 -9.20 -11.22
N GLY A 62 -24.85 -8.44 -10.99
CA GLY A 62 -25.35 -8.12 -9.65
C GLY A 62 -25.04 -6.69 -9.18
N PHE A 63 -24.45 -5.87 -10.03
CA PHE A 63 -24.28 -4.43 -9.84
C PHE A 63 -24.80 -3.69 -11.07
N ASP A 64 -25.73 -2.76 -10.92
CA ASP A 64 -26.38 -2.05 -12.03
C ASP A 64 -25.47 -1.01 -12.70
N ASN A 65 -24.51 -0.46 -11.94
CA ASN A 65 -23.56 0.55 -12.40
C ASN A 65 -22.31 0.63 -11.49
N LEU A 66 -21.37 1.51 -11.86
CA LEU A 66 -20.15 1.74 -11.09
C LEU A 66 -20.45 2.36 -9.72
N GLU A 67 -21.48 3.20 -9.59
CA GLU A 67 -21.84 3.82 -8.32
C GLU A 67 -22.34 2.81 -7.29
N GLU A 68 -23.12 1.81 -7.72
CA GLU A 68 -23.52 0.71 -6.85
C GLU A 68 -22.30 -0.11 -6.41
N ALA A 69 -21.35 -0.35 -7.32
CA ALA A 69 -20.09 -1.00 -6.98
C ALA A 69 -19.25 -0.17 -5.99
N LEU A 70 -19.20 1.15 -6.15
CA LEU A 70 -18.51 2.07 -5.23
C LEU A 70 -19.17 2.06 -3.84
N GLU A 71 -20.50 2.10 -3.79
CA GLU A 71 -21.22 2.07 -2.52
C GLU A 71 -21.13 0.70 -1.85
N GLY A 72 -21.12 -0.38 -2.63
CA GLY A 72 -20.81 -1.73 -2.15
C GLY A 72 -19.39 -1.82 -1.61
N TRP A 73 -18.43 -1.20 -2.29
CA TRP A 73 -17.02 -1.17 -1.87
C TRP A 73 -16.83 -0.43 -0.54
N ARG A 74 -17.45 0.74 -0.36
CA ARG A 74 -17.46 1.48 0.92
C ARG A 74 -18.05 0.65 2.06
N ARG A 75 -19.12 -0.09 1.77
CA ARG A 75 -19.76 -1.02 2.72
C ARG A 75 -19.03 -2.35 2.88
N ARG A 76 -17.97 -2.58 2.10
CA ARG A 76 -17.14 -3.81 2.09
C ARG A 76 -17.91 -5.06 1.74
N ASP A 77 -18.77 -4.97 0.74
CA ASP A 77 -19.41 -6.14 0.17
C ASP A 77 -18.35 -7.06 -0.49
N ASN A 78 -18.30 -8.32 -0.05
CA ASN A 78 -17.37 -9.31 -0.57
C ASN A 78 -17.47 -9.49 -2.10
N ARG A 79 -18.64 -9.22 -2.69
CA ARG A 79 -18.86 -9.30 -4.14
C ARG A 79 -18.07 -8.24 -4.89
N CYS A 80 -17.81 -7.07 -4.29
CA CYS A 80 -17.06 -6.00 -4.93
C CYS A 80 -15.58 -6.38 -5.20
N TYR A 81 -15.00 -7.30 -4.45
CA TYR A 81 -13.66 -7.83 -4.75
C TYR A 81 -13.61 -8.55 -6.09
N GLN A 82 -14.68 -9.25 -6.47
CA GLN A 82 -14.78 -9.89 -7.78
C GLN A 82 -15.03 -8.87 -8.90
N VAL A 83 -15.73 -7.78 -8.61
CA VAL A 83 -15.90 -6.65 -9.55
C VAL A 83 -14.56 -6.01 -9.87
N VAL A 84 -13.72 -5.72 -8.87
CA VAL A 84 -12.36 -5.18 -9.11
C VAL A 84 -11.55 -6.14 -9.97
N ALA A 85 -11.63 -7.45 -9.71
CA ALA A 85 -10.95 -8.45 -10.50
C ALA A 85 -11.43 -8.49 -11.96
N GLY A 86 -12.75 -8.42 -12.19
CA GLY A 86 -13.35 -8.38 -13.52
C GLY A 86 -12.99 -7.12 -14.30
N LEU A 87 -13.08 -5.95 -13.65
CA LEU A 87 -12.66 -4.68 -14.25
C LEU A 87 -11.16 -4.66 -14.56
N THR A 88 -10.34 -5.30 -13.73
CA THR A 88 -8.91 -5.45 -14.00
C THR A 88 -8.66 -6.33 -15.22
N ALA A 89 -9.43 -7.41 -15.40
CA ALA A 89 -9.34 -8.26 -16.59
C ALA A 89 -9.76 -7.50 -17.86
N LEU A 90 -10.81 -6.68 -17.78
CA LEU A 90 -11.25 -5.82 -18.87
C LEU A 90 -10.23 -4.72 -19.19
N GLY A 91 -9.57 -4.14 -18.19
CA GLY A 91 -8.59 -3.07 -18.39
C GLY A 91 -7.18 -3.53 -18.80
N SER A 92 -6.82 -4.77 -18.49
CA SER A 92 -5.51 -5.35 -18.82
C SER A 92 -5.28 -5.43 -20.33
N ARG A 93 -4.04 -5.12 -20.76
CA ARG A 93 -3.60 -5.28 -22.17
C ARG A 93 -3.64 -6.73 -22.66
N ARG A 94 -3.60 -7.70 -21.73
CA ARG A 94 -3.69 -9.14 -22.02
C ARG A 94 -5.13 -9.65 -22.00
N GLY A 95 -6.08 -8.80 -21.57
CA GLY A 95 -7.50 -9.07 -21.52
C GLY A 95 -8.27 -8.18 -22.49
N GLY A 96 -9.11 -7.29 -21.97
CA GLY A 96 -9.97 -6.42 -22.79
C GLY A 96 -9.32 -5.13 -23.29
N ASP A 97 -8.20 -4.71 -22.69
CA ASP A 97 -7.49 -3.44 -22.95
C ASP A 97 -8.36 -2.17 -22.85
N ASP A 98 -9.46 -2.21 -22.08
CA ASP A 98 -10.38 -1.06 -21.93
C ASP A 98 -9.85 -0.06 -20.89
N ASP A 99 -9.44 1.12 -21.37
CA ASP A 99 -8.92 2.18 -20.50
C ASP A 99 -9.96 2.70 -19.49
N ASP A 100 -11.25 2.71 -19.84
CA ASP A 100 -12.30 3.14 -18.91
C ASP A 100 -12.48 2.12 -17.78
N ALA A 101 -12.24 0.82 -18.04
CA ALA A 101 -12.27 -0.21 -17.01
C ALA A 101 -11.07 -0.05 -16.06
N ALA A 102 -9.90 0.28 -16.59
CA ALA A 102 -8.72 0.57 -15.77
C ALA A 102 -8.92 1.83 -14.90
N LEU A 103 -9.56 2.87 -15.44
CA LEU A 103 -9.94 4.06 -14.67
C LEU A 103 -10.98 3.73 -13.58
N ALA A 104 -11.97 2.90 -13.89
CA ALA A 104 -12.96 2.45 -12.91
C ALA A 104 -12.32 1.69 -11.73
N VAL A 105 -11.28 0.89 -11.97
CA VAL A 105 -10.49 0.25 -10.90
C VAL A 105 -9.79 1.31 -10.03
N ALA A 106 -9.15 2.31 -10.64
CA ALA A 106 -8.48 3.37 -9.87
C ALA A 106 -9.47 4.15 -8.98
N VAL A 107 -10.68 4.42 -9.48
CA VAL A 107 -11.77 5.04 -8.71
C VAL A 107 -12.21 4.14 -7.55
N LEU A 108 -12.43 2.85 -7.78
CA LEU A 108 -12.79 1.91 -6.71
C LEU A 108 -11.72 1.80 -5.63
N LEU A 109 -10.44 1.91 -5.99
CA LEU A 109 -9.32 1.79 -5.07
C LEU A 109 -8.91 3.11 -4.40
N GLU A 110 -9.70 4.18 -4.53
CA GLU A 110 -9.41 5.53 -4.01
C GLU A 110 -8.87 5.53 -2.58
N ASP A 111 -9.58 4.91 -1.63
CA ASP A 111 -9.14 4.82 -0.23
C ASP A 111 -7.78 4.12 -0.07
N GLY A 112 -7.53 3.09 -0.89
CA GLY A 112 -6.27 2.35 -0.90
C GLY A 112 -5.12 3.15 -1.49
N VAL A 113 -5.38 3.88 -2.57
CA VAL A 113 -4.42 4.81 -3.19
C VAL A 113 -4.05 5.91 -2.20
N ASN A 114 -5.04 6.51 -1.54
CA ASN A 114 -4.80 7.56 -0.55
C ASN A 114 -3.92 7.06 0.59
N ARG A 115 -4.16 5.85 1.12
CA ARG A 115 -3.29 5.27 2.16
C ARG A 115 -1.86 5.04 1.69
N VAL A 116 -1.67 4.59 0.45
CA VAL A 116 -0.32 4.41 -0.13
C VAL A 116 0.37 5.75 -0.31
N ALA A 117 -0.34 6.76 -0.81
CA ALA A 117 0.14 8.13 -0.93
C ALA A 117 0.52 8.70 0.46
N THR A 118 -0.33 8.55 1.47
CA THR A 118 -0.03 8.97 2.86
C THR A 118 1.24 8.30 3.38
N THR A 119 1.43 7.01 3.09
CA THR A 119 2.65 6.28 3.50
C THR A 119 3.91 6.77 2.79
N LEU A 120 3.76 7.39 1.62
CA LEU A 120 4.85 7.84 0.74
C LEU A 120 4.86 9.37 0.53
N THR A 121 4.19 10.13 1.42
CA THR A 121 3.87 11.56 1.23
C THR A 121 5.10 12.43 1.00
N ASP A 122 6.25 12.04 1.57
CA ASP A 122 7.50 12.79 1.43
C ASP A 122 8.10 12.72 0.01
N VAL A 123 7.61 11.81 -0.84
CA VAL A 123 8.23 11.48 -2.14
C VAL A 123 7.22 11.49 -3.30
N TRP A 124 5.97 11.10 -3.07
CA TRP A 124 5.01 10.85 -4.15
C TRP A 124 3.65 11.50 -3.88
N GLU A 125 3.03 12.03 -4.92
CA GLU A 125 1.67 12.56 -4.87
C GLU A 125 0.63 11.46 -5.13
N THR A 126 -0.62 11.70 -4.74
CA THR A 126 -1.73 10.76 -4.98
C THR A 126 -1.88 10.44 -6.48
N ASP A 127 -1.60 11.40 -7.37
CA ASP A 127 -1.66 11.21 -8.82
C ASP A 127 -0.58 10.26 -9.35
N ASP A 128 0.61 10.25 -8.74
CA ASP A 128 1.68 9.29 -9.06
C ASP A 128 1.27 7.87 -8.68
N VAL A 129 0.62 7.72 -7.52
CA VAL A 129 0.09 6.44 -7.05
C VAL A 129 -1.04 5.97 -7.98
N ASN A 130 -1.98 6.84 -8.33
CA ASN A 130 -3.05 6.52 -9.29
C ASN A 130 -2.50 6.09 -10.65
N THR A 131 -1.51 6.82 -11.17
CA THR A 131 -0.84 6.50 -12.44
C THR A 131 -0.17 5.13 -12.35
N THR A 132 0.52 4.84 -11.25
CA THR A 132 1.18 3.55 -11.04
C THR A 132 0.16 2.42 -10.93
N VAL A 133 -0.94 2.61 -10.19
CA VAL A 133 -2.03 1.62 -10.10
C VAL A 133 -2.64 1.35 -11.47
N TRP A 134 -2.88 2.40 -12.26
CA TRP A 134 -3.36 2.25 -13.63
C TRP A 134 -2.39 1.42 -14.48
N GLU A 135 -1.08 1.68 -14.41
CA GLU A 135 -0.08 0.87 -15.12
C GLU A 135 -0.07 -0.59 -14.66
N GLU A 136 -0.22 -0.85 -13.36
CA GLU A 136 -0.31 -2.21 -12.84
C GLU A 136 -1.59 -2.93 -13.30
N VAL A 137 -2.71 -2.22 -13.47
CA VAL A 137 -3.91 -2.77 -14.11
C VAL A 137 -3.63 -3.13 -15.57
N LYS A 138 -3.00 -2.22 -16.34
CA LYS A 138 -2.66 -2.51 -17.75
C LYS A 138 -1.70 -3.70 -17.90
N ALA A 139 -0.83 -3.93 -16.91
CA ALA A 139 0.14 -5.02 -16.88
C ALA A 139 -0.38 -6.33 -16.25
N ALA A 140 -1.54 -6.30 -15.59
CA ALA A 140 -2.08 -7.42 -14.84
C ALA A 140 -2.45 -8.62 -15.72
N GLU A 141 -2.43 -9.82 -15.13
CA GLU A 141 -3.01 -11.00 -15.78
C GLU A 141 -4.55 -10.97 -15.65
N PRO A 142 -5.30 -11.37 -16.70
CA PRO A 142 -6.77 -11.36 -16.66
C PRO A 142 -7.38 -12.29 -15.59
N GLN A 143 -6.62 -13.26 -15.08
CA GLN A 143 -7.12 -14.26 -14.13
C GLN A 143 -6.94 -13.87 -12.67
N LEU A 144 -6.67 -12.60 -12.36
CA LEU A 144 -6.68 -12.13 -10.97
C LEU A 144 -8.04 -12.47 -10.32
N GLY A 145 -7.98 -12.98 -9.08
CA GLY A 145 -9.17 -13.33 -8.29
C GLY A 145 -9.57 -12.19 -7.36
N SER A 146 -10.32 -12.48 -6.29
CA SER A 146 -10.75 -11.52 -5.26
C SER A 146 -9.62 -10.70 -4.62
N GLN A 147 -8.37 -11.13 -4.79
CA GLN A 147 -7.18 -10.45 -4.29
C GLN A 147 -6.64 -9.37 -5.23
N ALA A 148 -7.31 -9.08 -6.35
CA ALA A 148 -6.88 -8.11 -7.36
C ALA A 148 -6.56 -6.73 -6.76
N ALA A 149 -7.49 -6.18 -5.96
CA ALA A 149 -7.31 -4.89 -5.29
C ALA A 149 -6.01 -4.80 -4.48
N ARG A 150 -5.77 -5.81 -3.62
CA ARG A 150 -4.58 -5.89 -2.79
C ARG A 150 -3.32 -6.04 -3.63
N TYR A 151 -3.35 -6.93 -4.61
CA TYR A 151 -2.24 -7.18 -5.52
C TYR A 151 -1.79 -5.90 -6.23
N LEU A 152 -2.74 -5.15 -6.79
CA LEU A 152 -2.48 -3.91 -7.53
C LEU A 152 -1.86 -2.83 -6.62
N LEU A 153 -2.46 -2.59 -5.44
CA LEU A 153 -1.96 -1.59 -4.49
C LEU A 153 -0.58 -1.97 -3.93
N GLN A 154 -0.38 -3.24 -3.58
CA GLN A 154 0.91 -3.72 -3.10
C GLN A 154 1.98 -3.57 -4.18
N ARG A 155 1.63 -3.85 -5.44
CA ARG A 155 2.56 -3.76 -6.55
C ARG A 155 2.90 -2.30 -6.89
N ALA A 156 1.90 -1.41 -6.86
CA ALA A 156 2.12 0.01 -7.03
C ALA A 156 3.04 0.56 -5.94
N ARG A 157 2.79 0.22 -4.67
CA ARG A 157 3.69 0.57 -3.56
C ARG A 157 5.11 0.04 -3.80
N GLN A 158 5.28 -1.25 -4.12
CA GLN A 158 6.59 -1.83 -4.40
C GLN A 158 7.33 -1.10 -5.52
N ARG A 159 6.61 -0.65 -6.55
CA ARG A 159 7.20 0.05 -7.68
C ARG A 159 7.62 1.48 -7.34
N LEU A 160 6.82 2.18 -6.54
CA LEU A 160 7.13 3.53 -6.04
C LEU A 160 8.21 3.53 -4.95
N SER A 161 8.31 2.45 -4.17
CA SER A 161 9.35 2.27 -3.16
C SER A 161 10.69 1.76 -3.74
N ARG A 162 10.73 1.32 -5.00
CA ARG A 162 11.98 0.94 -5.66
C ARG A 162 12.79 2.20 -5.95
N PRO A 163 14.08 2.25 -5.54
CA PRO A 163 14.99 3.26 -6.07
C PRO A 163 14.96 3.15 -7.59
N ALA A 164 14.61 4.25 -8.28
CA ALA A 164 14.63 4.27 -9.73
C ALA A 164 15.98 3.72 -10.20
N ALA A 165 15.96 2.61 -10.95
CA ALA A 165 17.18 1.98 -11.44
C ALA A 165 17.93 2.99 -12.31
N GLY A 166 18.96 3.63 -11.74
CA GLY A 166 19.65 4.77 -12.33
C GLY A 166 19.95 5.93 -11.37
N MET A 167 19.29 6.01 -10.20
CA MET A 167 19.53 7.07 -9.23
C MET A 167 20.54 6.65 -8.15
N VAL A 168 21.73 6.24 -8.58
CA VAL A 168 22.92 6.31 -7.73
C VAL A 168 23.45 7.74 -7.82
N ALA A 169 22.96 8.64 -6.96
CA ALA A 169 23.63 9.91 -6.73
C ALA A 169 23.25 10.56 -5.38
N ARG A 170 24.19 10.43 -4.43
CA ARG A 170 24.55 11.44 -3.41
C ARG A 170 23.44 11.86 -2.43
N VAL A 171 23.23 11.05 -1.42
CA VAL A 171 22.93 11.60 -0.08
C VAL A 171 24.06 11.15 0.84
N ASN A 172 24.76 12.14 1.40
CA ASN A 172 25.80 11.92 2.41
C ASN A 172 25.16 11.20 3.60
N THR A 173 25.69 10.04 3.95
CA THR A 173 25.39 9.33 5.18
C THR A 173 25.90 10.13 6.37
N THR A 174 25.10 11.05 6.90
CA THR A 174 25.27 11.45 8.30
C THR A 174 24.70 10.36 9.17
N SER A 175 25.63 9.53 9.67
CA SER A 175 25.47 8.56 10.75
C SER A 175 24.46 8.99 11.81
N LEU A 176 23.51 8.10 12.12
CA LEU A 176 22.49 8.24 13.15
C LEU A 176 22.95 7.62 14.49
N ASP A 177 24.24 7.70 14.82
CA ASP A 177 24.81 7.29 16.11
C ASP A 177 24.91 8.43 17.15
N ALA A 178 24.30 9.58 16.89
CA ALA A 178 24.41 10.74 17.78
C ALA A 178 23.05 11.29 18.22
N ARG A 179 22.32 10.54 19.06
CA ARG A 179 21.56 11.05 20.23
C ARG A 179 20.74 9.95 20.91
N ALA A 180 21.45 8.97 21.46
CA ALA A 180 20.99 8.31 22.67
C ALA A 180 21.33 9.20 23.86
N GLY A 181 20.32 9.53 24.69
CA GLY A 181 20.51 10.10 26.02
C GLY A 181 19.62 11.30 26.32
N ILE A 182 18.48 11.05 26.98
CA ILE A 182 18.06 11.61 28.28
C ILE A 182 16.69 10.97 28.64
N GLN A 183 16.69 10.08 29.64
CA GLN A 183 15.54 9.69 30.48
C GLN A 183 15.08 10.95 31.28
N ASP A 184 13.85 11.15 31.77
CA ASP A 184 12.90 10.26 32.44
C ASP A 184 11.62 11.08 32.74
N ALA A 185 10.45 10.42 32.82
CA ALA A 185 9.33 10.64 33.78
C ALA A 185 7.91 10.45 33.19
N PRO A 186 6.95 9.90 33.97
CA PRO A 186 5.71 9.31 33.49
C PRO A 186 4.50 10.25 33.65
N SER A 187 3.48 10.11 32.79
CA SER A 187 2.16 10.70 33.04
C SER A 187 1.05 9.78 32.55
N GLU A 188 0.02 9.73 33.37
CA GLU A 188 -1.03 8.74 33.49
C GLU A 188 -2.07 8.74 32.37
N ALA A 189 -2.77 7.60 32.33
CA ALA A 189 -3.95 7.27 31.56
C ALA A 189 -5.06 8.34 31.48
N GLY A 190 -5.63 8.47 30.28
CA GLY A 190 -6.98 8.94 30.02
C GLY A 190 -7.43 8.42 28.65
N PRO A 191 -8.56 7.68 28.52
CA PRO A 191 -8.96 7.01 27.29
C PRO A 191 -9.83 7.93 26.45
N ASP A 192 -9.35 8.35 25.28
CA ASP A 192 -10.20 8.99 24.28
C ASP A 192 -10.78 7.90 23.35
N ARG A 193 -11.82 7.26 23.85
CA ARG A 193 -12.81 6.54 23.05
C ARG A 193 -13.70 7.59 22.40
N ASP A 194 -13.54 7.85 21.10
CA ASP A 194 -14.65 7.87 20.13
C ASP A 194 -14.17 8.29 18.73
N LEU A 195 -13.91 7.29 17.89
CA LEU A 195 -14.47 7.15 16.53
C LEU A 195 -14.14 5.74 16.02
N LEU A 196 -14.66 4.75 16.75
CA LEU A 196 -14.80 3.38 16.28
C LEU A 196 -15.88 3.34 15.19
N MET A 197 -15.50 3.59 13.94
CA MET A 197 -16.24 3.03 12.82
C MET A 197 -15.79 1.57 12.66
N ALA A 198 -16.70 0.66 13.03
CA ALA A 198 -16.54 -0.78 12.97
C ALA A 198 -16.30 -1.26 11.53
N VAL A 199 -15.03 -1.27 11.16
CA VAL A 199 -14.38 -2.14 10.19
C VAL A 199 -14.72 -3.59 10.59
N PRO A 200 -15.48 -4.38 9.80
CA PRO A 200 -15.38 -5.83 9.97
C PRO A 200 -13.91 -6.19 9.78
N ALA A 201 -13.34 -6.92 10.74
CA ALA A 201 -11.95 -7.36 10.74
C ALA A 201 -11.68 -8.08 9.41
N VAL A 202 -11.10 -7.34 8.47
CA VAL A 202 -10.31 -7.95 7.41
C VAL A 202 -9.11 -8.45 8.19
N GLU A 203 -8.97 -9.78 8.29
CA GLU A 203 -7.84 -10.44 8.93
C GLU A 203 -6.57 -9.70 8.49
N ASP A 204 -5.80 -9.19 9.47
CA ASP A 204 -4.60 -8.42 9.18
C ASP A 204 -3.63 -9.38 8.45
N PRO A 205 -3.25 -9.12 7.19
CA PRO A 205 -2.40 -10.05 6.44
C PRO A 205 -1.03 -10.24 7.10
N VAL A 206 -0.61 -9.33 7.97
CA VAL A 206 0.57 -9.52 8.83
C VAL A 206 0.24 -10.48 9.97
N GLU A 207 -0.93 -10.37 10.59
CA GLU A 207 -1.45 -11.29 11.60
C GLU A 207 -1.66 -12.69 11.00
N ASP A 208 -2.31 -12.83 9.84
CA ASP A 208 -2.48 -14.10 9.12
C ASP A 208 -1.16 -14.77 8.75
N LEU A 209 -0.20 -13.96 8.26
CA LEU A 209 1.12 -14.47 7.94
C LEU A 209 1.86 -14.87 9.21
N THR A 210 1.73 -14.10 10.29
CA THR A 210 2.34 -14.41 11.59
C THR A 210 1.73 -15.67 12.18
N ASP A 211 0.41 -15.83 12.10
CA ASP A 211 -0.34 -17.00 12.57
C ASP A 211 0.01 -18.24 11.75
N LEU A 212 0.04 -18.13 10.42
CA LEU A 212 0.48 -19.21 9.54
C LEU A 212 1.92 -19.64 9.83
N LEU A 213 2.86 -18.70 9.98
CA LEU A 213 4.26 -19.01 10.26
C LEU A 213 4.46 -19.57 11.67
N THR A 214 3.71 -19.06 12.66
CA THR A 214 3.70 -19.56 14.03
C THR A 214 3.17 -20.99 14.08
N TRP A 215 2.02 -21.24 13.44
CA TRP A 215 1.44 -22.58 13.28
C TRP A 215 2.42 -23.52 12.57
N ALA A 216 2.93 -23.13 11.41
CA ALA A 216 3.80 -23.98 10.58
C ALA A 216 5.10 -24.36 11.31
N THR A 217 5.61 -23.47 12.16
CA THR A 217 6.75 -23.75 13.03
C THR A 217 6.34 -24.67 14.18
N GLY A 218 5.19 -24.44 14.82
CA GLY A 218 4.66 -25.25 15.91
C GLY A 218 4.37 -26.70 15.53
N VAL A 219 3.89 -26.94 14.30
CA VAL A 219 3.64 -28.30 13.77
C VAL A 219 4.83 -28.89 12.98
N GLY A 220 5.95 -28.16 12.87
CA GLY A 220 7.19 -28.62 12.24
C GLY A 220 7.16 -28.74 10.70
N VAL A 221 6.27 -27.98 10.03
CA VAL A 221 6.22 -27.90 8.56
C VAL A 221 7.47 -27.18 8.01
N ILE A 222 7.91 -26.14 8.70
CA ILE A 222 9.17 -25.42 8.45
C ILE A 222 9.88 -25.16 9.79
N GLY A 223 11.21 -24.99 9.74
CA GLY A 223 11.99 -24.63 10.93
C GLY A 223 12.07 -23.12 11.14
N SER A 224 12.44 -22.68 12.34
CA SER A 224 12.64 -21.26 12.66
C SER A 224 13.67 -20.59 11.74
N GLU A 225 14.75 -21.29 11.38
CA GLU A 225 15.74 -20.78 10.41
C GLU A 225 15.15 -20.53 9.02
N ASP A 226 14.18 -21.35 8.60
CA ASP A 226 13.47 -21.15 7.32
C ASP A 226 12.51 -19.95 7.43
N VAL A 227 11.88 -19.74 8.59
CA VAL A 227 11.03 -18.56 8.85
C VAL A 227 11.85 -17.28 8.85
N ASP A 228 12.94 -17.23 9.60
CA ASP A 228 13.83 -16.06 9.66
C ASP A 228 14.34 -15.70 8.27
N LEU A 229 14.75 -16.71 7.49
CA LEU A 229 15.17 -16.52 6.10
C LEU A 229 14.05 -15.95 5.22
N LEU A 230 12.82 -16.44 5.35
CA LEU A 230 11.68 -15.95 4.57
C LEU A 230 11.32 -14.51 4.97
N LEU A 231 11.32 -14.19 6.26
CA LEU A 231 11.06 -12.85 6.77
C LEU A 231 12.14 -11.86 6.33
N GLU A 232 13.41 -12.25 6.37
CA GLU A 232 14.52 -11.41 5.91
C GLU A 232 14.45 -11.16 4.40
N LEU A 233 14.17 -12.19 3.59
CA LEU A 233 13.93 -12.03 2.16
C LEU A 233 12.73 -11.12 1.87
N LEU A 234 11.63 -11.29 2.61
CA LEU A 234 10.45 -10.43 2.49
C LEU A 234 10.75 -8.99 2.91
N ALA A 235 11.52 -8.79 3.97
CA ALA A 235 11.93 -7.47 4.43
C ALA A 235 12.77 -6.76 3.38
N GLU A 236 13.74 -7.44 2.76
CA GLU A 236 14.55 -6.87 1.69
C GLU A 236 13.74 -6.58 0.41
N GLU A 237 12.87 -7.51 0.00
CA GLU A 237 11.99 -7.31 -1.16
C GLU A 237 11.00 -6.15 -0.92
N ASN A 238 10.48 -6.02 0.31
CA ASN A 238 9.62 -4.90 0.72
C ASN A 238 10.41 -3.60 0.93
N GLY A 239 11.70 -3.68 1.22
CA GLY A 239 12.65 -2.57 1.24
C GLY A 239 13.02 -2.05 -0.15
N GLY A 240 12.44 -2.62 -1.21
CA GLY A 240 12.60 -2.16 -2.59
C GLY A 240 13.67 -2.91 -3.37
N LEU A 241 14.34 -3.92 -2.80
CA LEU A 241 15.28 -4.72 -3.55
C LEU A 241 14.57 -5.64 -4.54
N ALA A 242 15.15 -5.78 -5.74
CA ALA A 242 14.74 -6.82 -6.65
C ALA A 242 15.00 -8.19 -6.03
N ARG A 243 14.12 -9.16 -6.27
CA ARG A 243 14.19 -10.52 -5.70
C ARG A 243 15.56 -11.18 -5.84
N GLU A 244 16.23 -11.04 -6.99
CA GLU A 244 17.58 -11.60 -7.18
C GLU A 244 18.64 -10.90 -6.31
N GLU A 245 18.50 -9.59 -6.14
CA GLU A 245 19.40 -8.78 -5.33
C GLU A 245 19.19 -9.02 -3.83
N ALA A 246 17.92 -9.14 -3.39
CA ALA A 246 17.57 -9.56 -2.03
C ALA A 246 18.17 -10.94 -1.72
N GLN A 247 18.09 -11.90 -2.66
CA GLN A 247 18.69 -13.22 -2.50
C GLN A 247 20.22 -13.19 -2.43
N ARG A 248 20.86 -12.30 -3.19
CA ARG A 248 22.32 -12.11 -3.14
C ARG A 248 22.73 -11.52 -1.80
N LEU A 249 22.09 -10.43 -1.37
CA LEU A 249 22.38 -9.73 -0.11
C LEU A 249 22.14 -10.62 1.12
N VAL A 250 21.01 -11.33 1.16
CA VAL A 250 20.72 -12.30 2.23
C VAL A 250 21.72 -13.47 2.18
N GLY A 251 22.09 -13.95 0.99
CA GLY A 251 23.14 -14.95 0.83
C GLY A 251 24.48 -14.52 1.42
N GLU A 252 24.89 -13.27 1.15
CA GLU A 252 26.12 -12.68 1.71
C GLU A 252 26.07 -12.61 3.25
N ARG A 253 24.95 -12.16 3.84
CA ARG A 253 24.76 -12.12 5.30
C ARG A 253 24.85 -13.50 5.95
N HIS A 254 24.29 -14.51 5.29
CA HIS A 254 24.30 -15.89 5.78
C HIS A 254 25.57 -16.66 5.40
N GLY A 255 26.51 -16.05 4.68
CA GLY A 255 27.74 -16.70 4.21
C GLY A 255 27.49 -17.86 3.23
N VAL A 256 26.38 -17.84 2.50
CA VAL A 256 25.97 -18.90 1.57
C VAL A 256 25.71 -18.36 0.16
N ALA A 257 25.95 -19.21 -0.84
CA ALA A 257 25.68 -18.84 -2.23
C ALA A 257 24.19 -18.57 -2.48
N MET A 258 23.88 -17.61 -3.36
CA MET A 258 22.52 -17.27 -3.81
C MET A 258 21.69 -18.50 -4.24
N ARG A 259 22.33 -19.49 -4.89
CA ARG A 259 21.67 -20.75 -5.29
C ARG A 259 21.13 -21.52 -4.07
N THR A 260 21.84 -21.48 -2.95
CA THR A 260 21.43 -22.13 -1.69
C THR A 260 20.24 -21.41 -1.07
N ILE A 261 20.26 -20.07 -1.02
CA ILE A 261 19.12 -19.25 -0.57
C ILE A 261 17.88 -19.55 -1.41
N ARG A 262 18.01 -19.51 -2.73
CA ARG A 262 16.90 -19.83 -3.64
C ARG A 262 16.31 -21.21 -3.37
N ARG A 263 17.17 -22.24 -3.24
CA ARG A 263 16.73 -23.62 -2.96
C ARG A 263 16.04 -23.74 -1.61
N ARG A 264 16.51 -23.04 -0.57
CA ARG A 264 15.90 -23.04 0.76
C ARG A 264 14.53 -22.37 0.72
N ARG A 265 14.43 -21.16 0.15
CA ARG A 265 13.16 -20.45 -0.06
C ARG A 265 12.14 -21.30 -0.82
N ASP A 266 12.55 -21.86 -1.96
CA ASP A 266 11.63 -22.63 -2.81
C ASP A 266 11.13 -23.89 -2.09
N ARG A 267 11.99 -24.54 -1.31
CA ARG A 267 11.62 -25.69 -0.48
C ARG A 267 10.66 -25.31 0.65
N ALA A 268 10.94 -24.22 1.36
CA ALA A 268 10.08 -23.74 2.44
C ALA A 268 8.70 -23.33 1.90
N ALA A 269 8.67 -22.58 0.79
CA ALA A 269 7.44 -22.20 0.11
C ALA A 269 6.64 -23.41 -0.42
N ALA A 270 7.32 -24.45 -0.91
CA ALA A 270 6.65 -25.69 -1.33
C ALA A 270 6.02 -26.40 -0.12
N ARG A 271 6.75 -26.55 0.99
CA ARG A 271 6.24 -27.17 2.22
C ARG A 271 5.04 -26.44 2.80
N LEU A 272 5.09 -25.11 2.83
CA LEU A 272 3.96 -24.28 3.26
C LEU A 272 2.75 -24.47 2.35
N ARG A 273 2.95 -24.50 1.02
CA ARG A 273 1.87 -24.74 0.06
C ARG A 273 1.24 -26.11 0.22
N ASP A 274 2.04 -27.14 0.43
CA ASP A 274 1.57 -28.52 0.64
C ASP A 274 0.81 -28.66 1.96
N ALA A 275 1.16 -27.86 2.97
CA ALA A 275 0.52 -27.84 4.28
C ALA A 275 -0.70 -26.90 4.37
N ALA A 276 -0.90 -26.00 3.40
CA ALA A 276 -1.97 -25.00 3.43
C ALA A 276 -3.37 -25.57 3.65
N PRO A 277 -3.78 -26.70 3.03
CA PRO A 277 -5.11 -27.28 3.30
C PRO A 277 -5.31 -27.74 4.75
N ARG A 278 -4.22 -28.15 5.44
CA ARG A 278 -4.29 -28.55 6.85
C ARG A 278 -4.46 -27.35 7.76
N TYR A 279 -3.69 -26.28 7.52
CA TYR A 279 -3.84 -25.02 8.24
C TYR A 279 -5.29 -24.51 8.13
N LEU A 280 -5.81 -24.42 6.91
CA LEU A 280 -7.19 -23.96 6.65
C LEU A 280 -8.26 -24.84 7.31
N ALA A 281 -8.00 -26.13 7.51
CA ALA A 281 -8.93 -27.02 8.21
C ALA A 281 -8.88 -26.87 9.75
N GLU A 282 -7.81 -26.30 10.30
CA GLU A 282 -7.64 -26.07 11.74
C GLU A 282 -8.11 -24.68 12.17
N ILE A 283 -8.20 -23.72 11.23
CA ILE A 283 -8.68 -22.34 11.49
C ILE A 283 -10.12 -22.07 11.03
N ALA A 284 -10.74 -23.00 10.29
CA ALA A 284 -12.15 -22.93 9.85
C ALA A 284 -13.11 -23.48 10.91
#